data_AF-A0A0F7RWT4-F1
#
_entry.id   AF-A0A0F7RWT4-F1
#
_cell.length_a   1.000
_cell.length_b   1.000
_cell.length_c   1.000
_cell.angle_alpha   90.00
_cell.angle_beta   90.00
_cell.angle_gamma   90.00
#
_symmetry.space_group_name_H-M   'P 1'
#
loop_
_entity.id
_entity.type
_entity.pdbx_description
1 polymer ?
#
loop_
_entity_poly.entity_id
_entity_poly.type
_entity_poly.pdbx_seq_one_letter_code
_entity_poly.pdbx_strand_id
1 'polypeptide(L)'
;MTPPNTTAFDRGRNDEAQFEKVLWRKQPFTDNFVPPSFLSDLRTNSQLVLTTFSQLVLASLRISTRFLCVCLFALLFVHLHQHTIDAELLLLLSITTFILLTLFTSSRASVKRGGKGRTKAAGVLSRTIMALVLLAVSPVLRTLTESTTSDSIWALAVVLFALHLTLADYSEAIDVWVRARRDEEFGGLSGCMERV
;
A
#
# COMPACT_ATOMS: atom_id res chain seq x y z
N MET A 1 -63.59 -46.12 -5.71
CA MET A 1 -62.39 -45.91 -6.55
C MET A 1 -61.47 -44.99 -5.76
N THR A 2 -60.50 -45.57 -5.07
CA THR A 2 -59.44 -44.87 -4.32
C THR A 2 -58.18 -44.81 -5.18
N PRO A 3 -57.37 -43.76 -5.02
CA PRO A 3 -55.92 -43.87 -5.12
C PRO A 3 -55.26 -43.56 -3.76
N PRO A 4 -53.95 -43.87 -3.60
CA PRO A 4 -53.51 -44.64 -2.44
C PRO A 4 -52.70 -43.86 -1.40
N ASN A 5 -52.67 -44.50 -0.24
CA ASN A 5 -51.80 -44.36 0.92
C ASN A 5 -50.41 -43.74 0.64
N THR A 6 -50.05 -42.69 1.36
CA THR A 6 -48.65 -42.28 1.58
C THR A 6 -48.40 -42.24 3.09
N THR A 7 -48.10 -43.41 3.65
CA THR A 7 -47.40 -43.55 4.92
C THR A 7 -45.93 -43.23 4.70
N ALA A 8 -45.43 -42.10 5.19
CA ALA A 8 -44.02 -41.98 5.52
C ALA A 8 -43.76 -40.73 6.36
N PHE A 9 -43.06 -40.97 7.47
CA PHE A 9 -42.36 -39.98 8.27
C PHE A 9 -43.14 -39.25 9.36
N ASP A 10 -43.88 -40.01 10.17
CA ASP A 10 -44.18 -39.60 11.54
C ASP A 10 -43.25 -40.35 12.50
N ARG A 11 -41.98 -39.92 12.52
CA ARG A 11 -41.00 -40.36 13.51
C ARG A 11 -39.94 -39.28 13.71
N GLY A 12 -40.17 -38.43 14.69
CA GLY A 12 -39.15 -37.52 15.16
C GLY A 12 -39.75 -36.37 15.92
N ARG A 13 -39.94 -36.60 17.22
CA ARG A 13 -39.60 -35.70 18.33
C ARG A 13 -40.09 -34.25 18.19
N ASN A 14 -40.78 -33.79 19.24
CA ASN A 14 -41.02 -32.38 19.52
C ASN A 14 -39.69 -31.62 19.71
N ASP A 15 -38.93 -31.49 18.62
CA ASP A 15 -37.89 -30.49 18.49
C ASP A 15 -38.69 -29.26 18.02
N GLU A 16 -38.97 -28.32 18.94
CA GLU A 16 -39.61 -27.04 18.62
C GLU A 16 -39.06 -26.54 17.29
N ALA A 17 -39.91 -26.45 16.26
CA ALA A 17 -39.45 -26.09 14.92
C ALA A 17 -38.71 -24.76 15.01
N GLN A 18 -37.39 -24.80 14.89
CA GLN A 18 -36.55 -23.63 14.97
C GLN A 18 -36.48 -23.03 13.58
N PHE A 19 -36.69 -21.72 13.48
CA PHE A 19 -36.53 -21.01 12.23
C PHE A 19 -35.09 -21.11 11.74
N GLU A 20 -34.90 -21.68 10.54
CA GLU A 20 -33.59 -21.90 9.93
C GLU A 20 -33.43 -20.92 8.75
N LYS A 21 -32.32 -20.19 8.67
CA LYS A 21 -32.09 -19.15 7.63
C LYS A 21 -31.69 -19.76 6.28
N VAL A 22 -32.56 -20.57 5.72
CA VAL A 22 -32.32 -21.34 4.50
C VAL A 22 -33.44 -21.07 3.50
N LEU A 23 -33.09 -20.43 2.38
CA LEU A 23 -34.06 -19.97 1.38
C LEU A 23 -34.73 -21.12 0.60
N TRP A 24 -34.08 -22.29 0.50
CA TRP A 24 -34.50 -23.36 -0.39
C TRP A 24 -35.38 -24.44 0.27
N ARG A 25 -35.50 -24.44 1.60
CA ARG A 25 -36.26 -25.45 2.36
C ARG A 25 -37.64 -24.91 2.69
N LYS A 26 -38.70 -25.68 2.41
CA LYS A 26 -40.05 -25.34 2.87
C LYS A 26 -40.16 -25.52 4.38
N GLN A 27 -40.56 -24.48 5.09
CA GLN A 27 -40.65 -24.45 6.55
C GLN A 27 -42.08 -24.13 7.01
N PRO A 28 -42.49 -24.56 8.23
CA PRO A 28 -43.83 -24.35 8.76
C PRO A 28 -44.02 -22.92 9.35
N PHE A 29 -43.48 -21.90 8.68
CA PHE A 29 -43.60 -20.50 9.08
C PHE A 29 -44.28 -19.71 7.96
N THR A 30 -45.01 -18.66 8.32
CA THR A 30 -45.66 -17.76 7.35
C THR A 30 -44.61 -17.01 6.54
N ASP A 31 -44.92 -16.60 5.31
CA ASP A 31 -43.98 -15.89 4.41
C ASP A 31 -43.44 -14.58 5.02
N ASN A 32 -44.23 -13.92 5.88
CA ASN A 32 -43.84 -12.69 6.61
C ASN A 32 -43.25 -12.96 8.00
N PHE A 33 -42.86 -14.20 8.31
CA PHE A 33 -42.32 -14.53 9.61
C PHE A 33 -40.89 -14.02 9.76
N VAL A 34 -40.64 -13.18 10.77
CA VAL A 34 -39.32 -12.66 11.13
C VAL A 34 -38.93 -13.25 12.49
N PRO A 35 -37.80 -13.96 12.60
CA PRO A 35 -37.38 -14.51 13.88
C PRO A 35 -36.98 -13.38 14.85
N PRO A 36 -37.18 -13.55 16.17
CA PRO A 36 -36.79 -12.54 17.16
C PRO A 36 -35.27 -12.30 17.21
N SER A 37 -34.47 -13.28 16.76
CA SER A 37 -33.01 -13.16 16.59
C SER A 37 -32.58 -12.48 15.28
N PHE A 38 -33.51 -11.99 14.46
CA PHE A 38 -33.20 -11.33 13.19
C PHE A 38 -32.34 -10.09 13.38
N LEU A 39 -32.73 -9.23 14.32
CA LEU A 39 -32.02 -7.99 14.62
C LEU A 39 -30.71 -8.23 15.39
N SER A 40 -30.61 -9.32 16.15
CA SER A 40 -29.33 -9.69 16.78
C SER A 40 -28.29 -10.15 15.76
N ASP A 41 -28.73 -10.65 14.60
CA ASP A 41 -27.87 -11.01 13.48
C ASP A 41 -27.66 -9.88 12.47
N LEU A 42 -28.23 -8.68 12.71
CA LEU A 42 -27.92 -7.50 11.90
C LEU A 42 -26.47 -7.09 12.17
N ARG A 43 -25.58 -7.54 11.29
CA ARG A 43 -24.19 -7.12 11.27
C ARG A 43 -24.09 -5.72 10.67
N THR A 44 -24.39 -4.69 11.44
CA THR A 44 -24.16 -3.30 11.01
C THR A 44 -22.68 -2.99 11.07
N ASN A 45 -22.02 -2.96 9.90
CA ASN A 45 -20.72 -2.33 9.72
C ASN A 45 -19.64 -2.73 10.75
N SER A 46 -19.58 -4.02 11.09
CA SER A 46 -18.56 -4.56 12.01
C SER A 46 -17.14 -4.53 11.43
N GLN A 47 -16.95 -3.96 10.25
CA GLN A 47 -15.66 -3.73 9.58
C GLN A 47 -15.26 -2.26 9.56
N LEU A 48 -15.95 -1.38 10.30
CA LEU A 48 -15.53 0.01 10.44
C LEU A 48 -14.23 0.07 11.28
N VAL A 49 -13.11 0.06 10.57
CA VAL A 49 -11.81 0.40 11.12
C VAL A 49 -11.73 1.92 11.17
N LEU A 50 -12.00 2.51 12.34
CA LEU A 50 -11.73 3.91 12.59
C LEU A 50 -10.21 4.08 12.74
N THR A 51 -9.52 4.32 11.62
CA THR A 51 -8.08 4.63 11.64
C THR A 51 -7.83 5.93 12.38
N THR A 52 -6.86 5.93 13.29
CA THR A 52 -6.41 7.13 14.00
C THR A 52 -5.85 8.16 13.01
N PHE A 53 -6.19 9.44 13.19
CA PHE A 53 -5.79 10.54 12.30
C PHE A 53 -4.29 10.56 11.97
N SER A 54 -3.43 10.39 12.97
CA SER A 54 -1.96 10.44 12.79
C SER A 54 -1.43 9.33 11.87
N GLN A 55 -2.06 8.16 11.88
CA GLN A 55 -1.68 7.04 11.02
C GLN A 55 -2.09 7.30 9.57
N LEU A 56 -3.25 7.92 9.38
CA LEU A 56 -3.72 8.34 8.06
C LEU A 56 -2.81 9.44 7.48
N VAL A 57 -2.40 10.40 8.31
CA VAL A 57 -1.43 11.45 7.91
C VAL A 57 -0.09 10.84 7.51
N LEU A 58 0.44 9.88 8.27
CA LEU A 58 1.71 9.24 7.93
C LEU A 58 1.62 8.40 6.65
N ALA A 59 0.51 7.69 6.44
CA ALA A 59 0.25 6.96 5.19
C ALA A 59 0.15 7.92 4.00
N SER A 60 -0.60 9.02 4.14
CA SER A 60 -0.70 10.08 3.14
C SER A 60 0.65 10.77 2.89
N LEU A 61 1.53 10.85 3.90
CA LEU A 61 2.83 11.51 3.72
C LEU A 61 3.76 10.70 2.81
N ARG A 62 3.70 9.36 2.88
CA ARG A 62 4.54 8.48 2.04
C ARG A 62 4.19 8.57 0.57
N ILE A 63 2.90 8.70 0.24
CA ILE A 63 2.46 8.94 -1.14
C ILE A 63 2.85 10.36 -1.57
N SER A 64 2.66 11.36 -0.70
CA SER A 64 3.08 12.73 -0.96
C SER A 64 4.59 12.87 -1.18
N THR A 65 5.44 12.01 -0.60
CA THR A 65 6.90 12.05 -0.86
C THR A 65 7.23 11.73 -2.33
N ARG A 66 6.53 10.75 -2.92
CA ARG A 66 6.76 10.37 -4.33
C ARG A 66 6.30 11.49 -5.26
N PHE A 67 5.16 12.08 -4.96
CA PHE A 67 4.64 13.27 -5.63
C PHE A 67 5.60 14.47 -5.52
N LEU A 68 6.05 14.77 -4.31
CA LEU A 68 6.99 15.86 -4.04
C LEU A 68 8.30 15.65 -4.82
N CYS A 69 8.75 14.41 -5.00
CA CYS A 69 9.94 14.11 -5.80
C CYS A 69 9.76 14.54 -7.27
N VAL A 70 8.60 14.22 -7.87
CA VAL A 70 8.27 14.63 -9.24
C VAL A 70 8.14 16.15 -9.34
N CYS A 71 7.44 16.78 -8.39
CA CYS A 71 7.31 18.23 -8.34
C CYS A 71 8.67 18.93 -8.15
N LEU A 72 9.53 18.40 -7.28
CA LEU A 72 10.86 18.93 -7.02
C LEU A 72 11.73 18.82 -8.27
N PHE A 73 11.68 17.70 -8.99
CA PHE A 73 12.35 17.56 -10.29
C PHE A 73 11.88 18.64 -11.29
N ALA A 74 10.57 18.85 -11.42
CA ALA A 74 10.01 19.87 -12.30
C ALA A 74 10.42 21.29 -11.88
N LEU A 75 10.39 21.60 -10.57
CA LEU A 75 10.81 22.90 -10.04
C LEU A 75 12.30 23.17 -10.26
N LEU A 76 13.16 22.17 -10.02
CA LEU A 76 14.59 22.27 -10.30
C LEU A 76 14.85 22.50 -11.79
N PHE A 77 14.12 21.80 -12.67
CA PHE A 77 14.22 22.02 -14.11
C PHE A 77 13.85 23.45 -14.52
N VAL A 78 12.75 24.00 -14.00
CA VAL A 78 12.34 25.39 -14.28
C VAL A 78 13.39 26.39 -13.80
N HIS A 79 13.93 26.20 -12.60
CA HIS A 79 14.96 27.08 -12.05
C HIS A 79 16.29 27.01 -12.82
N LEU A 80 16.63 25.82 -13.33
CA LEU A 80 17.78 25.60 -14.20
C LEU A 80 17.57 26.25 -15.58
N HIS A 81 16.37 26.15 -16.17
CA HIS A 81 16.02 26.79 -17.44
C HIS A 81 16.02 28.32 -17.34
N GLN A 82 15.62 28.88 -16.19
CA GLN A 82 15.63 30.33 -15.94
C GLN A 82 17.02 30.86 -15.52
N HIS A 83 18.07 30.02 -15.53
CA HIS A 83 19.43 30.37 -15.07
C HIS A 83 19.49 30.95 -13.65
N THR A 84 18.47 30.70 -12.82
CA THR A 84 18.45 31.18 -11.43
C THR A 84 19.33 30.32 -10.52
N ILE A 85 19.51 29.05 -10.88
CA ILE A 85 20.38 28.08 -10.22
C ILE A 85 21.41 27.62 -11.24
N ASP A 86 22.68 27.91 -10.95
CA ASP A 86 23.78 27.45 -11.79
C ASP A 86 23.89 25.92 -11.76
N ALA A 87 24.09 25.33 -12.94
CA ALA A 87 24.24 23.88 -13.10
C ALA A 87 25.39 23.31 -12.26
N GLU A 88 26.47 24.09 -12.07
CA GLU A 88 27.63 23.68 -11.28
C GLU A 88 27.30 23.51 -9.80
N LEU A 89 26.49 24.41 -9.23
CA LEU A 89 26.07 24.32 -7.83
C LEU A 89 25.17 23.10 -7.61
N LEU A 90 24.28 22.82 -8.55
CA LEU A 90 23.38 21.66 -8.48
C LEU A 90 24.17 20.34 -8.57
N LEU A 91 25.20 20.30 -9.42
CA LEU A 91 26.09 19.15 -9.55
C LEU A 91 26.93 18.97 -8.27
N LEU A 92 27.49 20.05 -7.71
CA LEU A 92 28.22 20.01 -6.44
C LEU A 92 27.34 19.49 -5.30
N LEU A 93 26.09 19.96 -5.20
CA LEU A 93 25.12 19.50 -4.21
C LEU A 93 24.79 18.01 -4.38
N SER A 94 24.66 17.52 -5.62
CA SER A 94 24.40 16.10 -5.88
C SER A 94 25.60 15.20 -5.48
N ILE A 95 26.83 15.63 -5.77
CA ILE A 95 28.04 14.89 -5.41
C ILE A 95 28.25 14.90 -3.89
N THR A 96 28.09 16.06 -3.25
CA THR A 96 28.25 16.20 -1.80
C THR A 96 27.22 15.37 -1.03
N THR A 97 25.96 15.37 -1.46
CA THR A 97 24.92 14.52 -0.85
C THR A 97 25.18 13.02 -1.06
N PHE A 98 25.67 12.61 -2.24
CA PHE A 98 26.06 11.23 -2.50
C PHE A 98 27.23 10.77 -1.62
N ILE A 99 28.27 11.61 -1.49
CA ILE A 99 29.42 11.34 -0.62
C ILE A 99 28.96 11.29 0.85
N LEU A 100 28.16 12.26 1.30
CA LEU A 100 27.68 12.30 2.68
C LEU A 100 26.84 11.08 3.03
N LEU A 101 25.98 10.61 2.12
CA LEU A 101 25.17 9.40 2.30
C LEU A 101 26.01 8.12 2.39
N THR A 102 27.04 8.00 1.55
CA THR A 102 27.96 6.84 1.61
C THR A 102 28.77 6.83 2.91
N LEU A 103 29.27 7.99 3.34
CA LEU A 103 29.97 8.14 4.63
C LEU A 103 29.04 7.87 5.82
N PHE A 104 27.82 8.39 5.80
CA PHE A 104 26.84 8.20 6.88
C PHE A 104 26.39 6.74 7.03
N THR A 105 26.22 6.02 5.91
CA THR A 105 25.87 4.59 5.96
C THR A 105 27.06 3.73 6.40
N SER A 106 28.30 4.15 6.10
CA SER A 106 29.51 3.53 6.61
C SER A 106 29.68 3.74 8.13
N SER A 107 29.45 4.96 8.63
CA SER A 107 29.56 5.29 10.06
C SER A 107 28.48 4.59 10.90
N ARG A 108 27.23 4.57 10.43
CA ARG A 108 26.12 3.81 11.05
C ARG A 108 26.39 2.30 11.06
N ALA A 109 27.09 1.76 10.05
CA ALA A 109 27.48 0.36 10.01
C ALA A 109 28.64 0.03 10.97
N SER A 110 29.51 1.00 11.29
CA SER A 110 30.63 0.83 12.22
C SER A 110 30.17 0.61 13.68
N VAL A 111 28.97 1.07 14.04
CA VAL A 111 28.38 0.88 15.38
C VAL A 111 27.79 -0.54 15.57
N LYS A 112 27.31 -1.19 14.51
CA LYS A 112 26.83 -2.60 14.54
C LYS A 112 27.98 -3.55 14.15
N ARG A 113 28.93 -3.74 15.06
CA ARG A 113 30.13 -4.56 14.85
C ARG A 113 29.81 -6.05 15.07
N GLY A 114 29.37 -6.71 13.99
CA GLY A 114 29.19 -8.17 13.90
C GLY A 114 29.33 -8.58 12.43
N GLY A 115 30.34 -9.41 12.13
CA GLY A 115 31.05 -9.40 10.85
C GLY A 115 30.25 -9.63 9.56
N LYS A 116 30.54 -8.82 8.52
CA LYS A 116 30.65 -9.21 7.08
C LYS A 116 31.10 -7.99 6.24
N GLY A 117 32.37 -7.57 6.34
CA GLY A 117 32.90 -6.41 5.57
C GLY A 117 32.70 -6.52 4.04
N ARG A 118 32.67 -7.74 3.52
CA ARG A 118 32.43 -8.05 2.09
C ARG A 118 31.05 -7.60 1.58
N THR A 119 30.02 -7.61 2.43
CA THR A 119 28.66 -7.17 2.05
C THR A 119 28.51 -5.65 2.07
N LYS A 120 29.32 -4.95 2.89
CA LYS A 120 29.32 -3.49 2.97
C LYS A 120 29.93 -2.87 1.72
N ALA A 121 31.06 -3.39 1.28
CA ALA A 121 31.71 -2.98 0.03
C ALA A 121 30.81 -3.24 -1.19
N ALA A 122 30.11 -4.39 -1.22
CA ALA A 122 29.15 -4.69 -2.28
C ALA A 122 27.96 -3.70 -2.33
N GLY A 123 27.45 -3.28 -1.17
CA GLY A 123 26.38 -2.28 -1.09
C GLY A 123 26.80 -0.89 -1.56
N VAL A 124 28.03 -0.46 -1.23
CA VAL A 124 28.59 0.80 -1.74
C VAL A 124 28.84 0.70 -3.24
N LEU A 125 29.46 -0.39 -3.70
CA LEU A 125 29.75 -0.63 -5.11
C LEU A 125 28.47 -0.66 -5.95
N SER A 126 27.40 -1.32 -5.49
CA SER A 126 26.10 -1.31 -6.18
C SER A 126 25.52 0.11 -6.32
N ARG A 127 25.59 0.92 -5.26
CA ARG A 127 25.13 2.32 -5.29
C ARG A 127 25.98 3.18 -6.23
N THR A 128 27.30 2.98 -6.22
CA THR A 128 28.24 3.71 -7.10
C THR A 128 28.07 3.30 -8.55
N ILE A 129 27.86 2.02 -8.85
CA ILE A 129 27.59 1.56 -10.23
C ILE A 129 26.27 2.14 -10.73
N MET A 130 25.22 2.13 -9.92
CA MET A 130 23.95 2.73 -10.29
C MET A 130 24.11 4.23 -10.60
N ALA A 131 24.84 4.97 -9.74
CA ALA A 131 25.12 6.38 -9.97
C ALA A 131 25.95 6.60 -11.24
N LEU A 132 26.97 5.77 -11.50
CA LEU A 132 27.81 5.85 -12.69
C LEU A 132 27.00 5.59 -13.97
N VAL A 133 26.11 4.60 -13.95
CA VAL A 133 25.22 4.31 -15.07
C VAL A 133 24.30 5.51 -15.33
N LEU A 134 23.71 6.11 -14.29
CA LEU A 134 22.88 7.31 -14.44
C LEU A 134 23.67 8.49 -15.01
N LEU A 135 24.92 8.70 -14.56
CA LEU A 135 25.81 9.73 -15.10
C LEU A 135 26.20 9.46 -16.56
N ALA A 136 26.39 8.19 -16.95
CA ALA A 136 26.66 7.80 -18.32
C ALA A 136 25.42 7.93 -19.22
N VAL A 137 24.22 7.80 -18.66
CA VAL A 137 22.95 8.04 -19.34
C VAL A 137 22.62 9.54 -19.42
N SER A 138 23.18 10.38 -18.54
CA SER A 138 23.01 11.84 -18.58
C SER A 138 23.32 12.51 -19.93
N PRO A 139 24.42 12.22 -20.65
CA PRO A 139 24.66 12.76 -21.98
C PRO A 139 23.63 12.27 -23.01
N VAL A 140 23.13 11.03 -22.89
CA VAL A 140 22.07 10.48 -23.76
C VAL A 140 20.76 11.22 -23.53
N LEU A 141 20.39 11.40 -22.25
CA LEU A 141 19.24 12.23 -21.85
C LEU A 141 19.40 13.66 -22.35
N ARG A 142 20.60 14.25 -22.20
CA ARG A 142 20.90 15.60 -22.70
C ARG A 142 20.64 15.71 -24.20
N THR A 143 21.17 14.78 -24.99
CA THR A 143 20.98 14.78 -26.44
C THR A 143 19.52 14.62 -26.85
N LEU A 144 18.73 13.85 -26.09
CA LEU A 144 17.29 13.73 -26.33
C LEU A 144 16.54 15.01 -25.94
N THR A 145 16.87 15.59 -24.79
CA THR A 145 16.24 16.83 -24.30
C THR A 145 16.63 18.06 -25.11
N GLU A 146 17.81 18.08 -25.73
CA GLU A 146 18.25 19.16 -26.63
C GLU A 146 17.41 19.22 -27.90
N SER A 147 16.93 18.07 -28.38
CA SER A 147 16.00 17.98 -29.51
C SER A 147 14.54 18.30 -29.15
N THR A 148 14.24 18.50 -27.86
CA THR A 148 12.88 18.77 -27.36
C THR A 148 12.69 20.26 -27.10
N THR A 149 11.63 20.85 -27.66
CA THR A 149 11.29 22.26 -27.44
C THR A 149 10.72 22.50 -26.04
N SER A 150 10.90 23.71 -25.49
CA SER A 150 10.46 24.09 -24.14
C SER A 150 8.97 23.83 -23.89
N ASP A 151 8.12 24.10 -24.89
CA ASP A 151 6.65 23.98 -24.77
C ASP A 151 6.21 22.52 -24.56
N SER A 152 6.94 21.59 -25.17
CA SER A 152 6.72 20.15 -25.04
C SER A 152 7.05 19.65 -23.63
N ILE A 153 8.04 20.26 -22.98
CA ILE A 153 8.46 19.88 -21.61
C ILE A 153 7.37 20.27 -20.61
N TRP A 154 6.78 21.46 -20.76
CA TRP A 154 5.64 21.87 -19.94
C TRP A 154 4.43 20.97 -20.14
N ALA A 155 4.11 20.61 -21.39
CA ALA A 155 3.02 19.69 -21.68
C ALA A 155 3.26 18.29 -21.07
N LEU A 156 4.46 17.73 -21.23
CA LEU A 156 4.82 16.43 -20.65
C LEU A 156 4.84 16.46 -19.12
N ALA A 157 5.23 17.57 -18.48
CA ALA A 157 5.17 17.71 -17.03
C ALA A 157 3.73 17.68 -16.50
N VAL A 158 2.80 18.40 -17.16
CA VAL A 158 1.37 18.39 -16.81
C VAL A 158 0.75 17.00 -17.03
N VAL A 159 1.07 16.35 -18.16
CA VAL A 159 0.59 14.99 -18.46
C VAL A 159 1.15 13.97 -17.48
N LEU A 160 2.45 14.03 -17.14
CA LEU A 160 3.08 13.13 -16.17
C LEU A 160 2.52 13.34 -14.77
N PHE A 161 2.21 14.58 -14.40
CA PHE A 161 1.52 14.92 -13.16
C PHE A 161 0.11 14.34 -13.12
N ALA A 162 -0.67 14.51 -14.19
CA ALA A 162 -2.01 13.95 -14.31
C ALA A 162 -1.97 12.41 -14.27
N LEU A 163 -1.04 11.80 -15.01
CA LEU A 163 -0.83 10.35 -15.02
C LEU A 163 -0.48 9.85 -13.61
N HIS A 164 0.43 10.53 -12.92
CA HIS A 164 0.80 10.21 -11.55
C HIS A 164 -0.40 10.28 -10.58
N LEU A 165 -1.28 11.29 -10.71
CA LEU A 165 -2.51 11.37 -9.91
C LEU A 165 -3.47 10.20 -10.22
N THR A 166 -3.56 9.77 -11.48
CA THR A 166 -4.45 8.67 -11.88
C THR A 166 -3.90 7.27 -11.57
N LEU A 167 -2.57 7.09 -11.59
CA LEU A 167 -1.88 5.83 -11.32
C LEU A 167 -1.46 5.69 -9.85
N ALA A 168 -1.66 6.73 -9.04
CA ALA A 168 -1.45 6.65 -7.61
C ALA A 168 -2.42 5.64 -7.03
N ASP A 169 -1.91 4.44 -6.76
CA ASP A 169 -2.65 3.39 -6.09
C ASP A 169 -2.77 3.76 -4.60
N TYR A 170 -3.83 4.47 -4.26
CA TYR A 170 -4.11 4.88 -2.87
C TYR A 170 -4.54 3.69 -1.98
N SER A 171 -4.64 2.48 -2.55
CA SER A 171 -5.13 1.28 -1.86
C SER A 171 -4.08 0.60 -0.95
N GLU A 172 -2.79 0.85 -1.18
CA GLU A 172 -1.68 0.26 -0.39
C GLU A 172 -1.76 0.61 1.11
N ALA A 173 -2.40 1.72 1.47
CA ALA A 173 -2.63 2.05 2.87
C ALA A 173 -3.56 1.02 3.53
N ILE A 174 -4.63 0.60 2.85
CA ILE A 174 -5.67 -0.27 3.39
C ILE A 174 -5.14 -1.69 3.64
N ASP A 175 -4.35 -2.23 2.70
CA ASP A 175 -3.81 -3.59 2.77
C ASP A 175 -2.81 -3.81 3.92
N VAL A 176 -2.01 -2.79 4.24
CA VAL A 176 -1.07 -2.83 5.38
C VAL A 176 -1.84 -2.91 6.71
N TRP A 177 -2.96 -2.19 6.84
CA TRP A 177 -3.79 -2.24 8.04
C TRP A 177 -4.58 -3.55 8.17
N VAL A 178 -5.08 -4.08 7.05
CA VAL A 178 -5.75 -5.40 7.01
C VAL A 178 -4.78 -6.51 7.43
N ARG A 179 -3.52 -6.42 7.03
CA ARG A 179 -2.49 -7.42 7.37
C ARG A 179 -2.03 -7.29 8.82
N ALA A 180 -1.77 -6.08 9.32
CA ALA A 180 -1.36 -5.85 10.70
C ALA A 180 -2.40 -6.31 11.74
N ARG A 181 -3.70 -6.16 11.45
CA ARG A 181 -4.77 -6.62 12.34
C ARG A 181 -4.93 -8.14 12.37
N ARG A 182 -4.65 -8.82 11.26
CA ARG A 182 -4.61 -10.29 11.21
C ARG A 182 -3.55 -10.81 12.18
N ASP A 183 -2.39 -10.16 12.23
CA ASP A 183 -1.29 -10.57 13.09
C ASP A 183 -1.59 -10.38 14.59
N GLU A 184 -2.34 -9.34 14.98
CA GLU A 184 -2.80 -9.17 16.37
C GLU A 184 -3.84 -10.21 16.80
N GLU A 185 -4.78 -10.57 15.91
CA GLU A 185 -5.81 -11.57 16.19
C GLU A 185 -5.21 -12.99 16.33
N PHE A 186 -4.23 -13.34 15.48
CA PHE A 186 -3.47 -14.59 15.59
C PHE A 186 -2.52 -14.59 16.80
N GLY A 187 -1.90 -13.45 17.14
CA GLY A 187 -1.07 -13.32 18.35
C GLY A 187 -1.88 -13.50 19.64
N GLY A 188 -3.11 -12.98 19.68
CA GLY A 188 -4.04 -13.17 20.80
C GLY A 188 -4.50 -14.63 20.97
N LEU A 189 -4.72 -15.35 19.86
CA LEU A 189 -5.07 -16.77 19.88
C LEU A 189 -3.90 -17.66 20.31
N SER A 190 -2.68 -17.36 19.87
CA SER A 190 -1.47 -18.07 20.31
C SER A 190 -1.22 -17.90 21.81
N GLY A 191 -1.41 -16.69 22.35
CA GLY A 191 -1.27 -16.43 23.79
C GLY A 191 -2.36 -17.06 24.66
N CYS A 192 -3.51 -17.42 24.07
CA CYS A 192 -4.59 -18.12 24.75
C CYS A 192 -4.38 -19.65 24.76
N MET A 193 -3.75 -20.22 23.72
CA MET A 193 -3.38 -21.65 23.70
C MET A 193 -2.18 -21.98 24.60
N GLU A 194 -1.31 -21.01 24.90
CA GLU A 194 -0.16 -21.22 25.80
C GLU A 194 -0.50 -21.05 27.28
N ARG A 195 -1.77 -20.74 27.60
CA ARG A 195 -2.27 -20.52 28.96
C ARG A 195 -3.30 -21.56 29.40
N VAL A 196 -3.29 -22.76 28.81
CA VAL A 196 -4.06 -23.94 29.23
C VAL A 196 -3.11 -25.07 29.60
#